data_AF-A0A8X8ZLE4-F1
#
_entry.id   AF-A0A8X8ZLE4-F1
#
_cell.length_a   1.000
_cell.length_b   1.000
_cell.length_c   1.000
_cell.angle_alpha   90.00
_cell.angle_beta   90.00
_cell.angle_gamma   90.00
#
_symmetry.space_group_name_H-M   'P 1'
#
loop_
_entity.id
_entity.type
_entity.pdbx_description
1 polymer ?
#
loop_
_entity_poly.entity_id
_entity_poly.type
_entity_poly.pdbx_seq_one_letter_code
_entity_poly.pdbx_strand_id
1 'polypeptide(L)'
;MDSNMDLSSLPNREKWLGDDCLIQLGGFWSFPQTVKPIKRVINHYNLLPSDVILVTVPKTGTTWLKSLLYSILNRSSKHKLVVEHPHELVPFLELQVFAEADESLVLVAPSNEPRLFATHIPYHLLTKTLDSSVCKVVYLTHNPKNTPVSLWHFVNKWNMEKLDQSLSLDEATCMFCRGVSPYGPYYDHVLGYRELSLKKPENVMFVTYEELLEDPNGYVQKLGDFLGCPFEEEGEVDEIVKNCSIEARHDAADSRRLRHPKARNAASLFYTATPALLPAARRHGDTNAATLLCSTAPQALVEQF
;
A
#
# COMPACT_ATOMS: atom_id res chain seq x y z
N MET A 1 27.88 -12.27 7.97
CA MET A 1 27.48 -13.64 8.34
C MET A 1 26.58 -13.50 9.55
N ASP A 2 25.26 -13.68 9.38
CA ASP A 2 24.29 -13.88 10.48
C ASP A 2 23.18 -14.80 9.96
N SER A 3 23.57 -16.05 9.71
CA SER A 3 22.71 -17.14 9.26
C SER A 3 22.16 -17.91 10.46
N ASN A 4 21.18 -17.34 11.16
CA ASN A 4 20.09 -18.00 11.89
C ASN A 4 19.56 -17.05 12.96
N MET A 5 18.75 -16.06 12.55
CA MET A 5 17.83 -15.44 13.48
C MET A 5 16.70 -16.44 13.72
N ASP A 6 16.67 -17.01 14.94
CA ASP A 6 15.61 -17.91 15.37
C ASP A 6 14.30 -17.13 15.48
N LEU A 7 13.40 -17.37 14.53
CA LEU A 7 12.05 -16.77 14.51
C LEU A 7 11.22 -17.22 15.73
N SER A 8 11.65 -18.21 16.52
CA SER A 8 11.01 -18.61 17.77
C SER A 8 11.18 -17.58 18.90
N SER A 9 12.21 -16.72 18.81
CA SER A 9 12.51 -15.67 19.79
C SER A 9 11.65 -14.40 19.66
N LEU A 10 10.80 -14.32 18.63
CA LEU A 10 9.94 -13.16 18.38
C LEU A 10 8.67 -13.27 19.24
N PRO A 11 8.35 -12.24 20.03
CA PRO A 11 7.55 -12.39 21.24
C PRO A 11 6.07 -12.75 21.02
N ASN A 12 5.49 -12.57 19.82
CA ASN A 12 4.10 -12.95 19.55
C ASN A 12 3.90 -13.43 18.11
N ARG A 13 3.22 -14.58 17.95
CA ARG A 13 2.74 -15.12 16.66
C ARG A 13 1.24 -15.32 16.75
N GLU A 14 0.51 -14.90 15.72
CA GLU A 14 -0.94 -15.09 15.63
C GLU A 14 -1.27 -15.76 14.30
N LYS A 15 -2.12 -16.80 14.34
CA LYS A 15 -2.64 -17.45 13.14
C LYS A 15 -3.45 -16.42 12.34
N TRP A 16 -3.25 -16.36 11.02
CA TRP A 16 -3.92 -15.37 10.19
C TRP A 16 -4.68 -15.96 9.01
N LEU A 17 -4.02 -16.72 8.15
CA LEU A 17 -4.63 -17.23 6.92
C LEU A 17 -4.19 -18.67 6.67
N GLY A 18 -5.10 -19.63 6.83
CA GLY A 18 -4.74 -21.04 6.73
C GLY A 18 -3.67 -21.42 7.75
N ASP A 19 -2.56 -21.98 7.28
CA ASP A 19 -1.38 -22.29 8.11
C ASP A 19 -0.42 -21.10 8.30
N ASP A 20 -0.67 -19.96 7.64
CA ASP A 20 0.18 -18.78 7.74
C ASP A 20 -0.07 -18.03 9.07
N CYS A 21 1.02 -17.52 9.64
CA CYS A 21 1.00 -16.71 10.85
C CYS A 21 1.61 -15.33 10.60
N LEU A 22 1.16 -14.35 11.39
CA LEU A 22 1.81 -13.05 11.49
C LEU A 22 2.72 -13.02 12.72
N ILE A 23 3.83 -12.30 12.60
CA ILE A 23 4.79 -12.09 13.68
C ILE A 23 4.74 -10.63 14.11
N GLN A 24 4.70 -10.39 15.41
CA GLN A 24 4.70 -9.03 15.94
C GLN A 24 6.12 -8.45 16.00
N LEU A 25 6.28 -7.24 15.44
CA LEU A 25 7.50 -6.42 15.46
C LEU A 25 7.14 -5.00 15.91
N GLY A 26 7.62 -4.60 17.09
CA GLY A 26 7.39 -3.25 17.64
C GLY A 26 5.91 -2.89 17.80
N GLY A 27 5.07 -3.87 18.16
CA GLY A 27 3.62 -3.69 18.31
C GLY A 27 2.80 -3.97 17.05
N PHE A 28 3.45 -4.06 15.87
CA PHE A 28 2.78 -4.25 14.58
C PHE A 28 2.96 -5.65 14.04
N TRP A 29 1.99 -6.15 13.28
CA TRP A 29 2.02 -7.49 12.71
C TRP A 29 2.67 -7.50 11.33
N SER A 30 3.50 -8.48 11.04
CA SER A 30 4.18 -8.61 9.76
C SER A 30 4.25 -10.06 9.31
N PHE A 31 4.35 -10.27 8.00
CA PHE A 31 4.60 -11.59 7.47
C PHE A 31 6.00 -12.10 7.88
N PRO A 32 6.16 -13.39 8.20
CA PRO A 32 7.45 -13.95 8.62
C PRO A 32 8.59 -13.62 7.66
N GLN A 33 8.33 -13.69 6.35
CA GLN A 33 9.31 -13.39 5.30
C GLN A 33 9.72 -11.91 5.24
N THR A 34 8.88 -10.98 5.72
CA THR A 34 9.19 -9.54 5.68
C THR A 34 9.91 -9.06 6.92
N VAL A 35 9.93 -9.83 8.03
CA VAL A 35 10.59 -9.42 9.28
C VAL A 35 12.08 -9.09 9.08
N LYS A 36 12.84 -9.96 8.40
CA LYS A 36 14.26 -9.72 8.13
C LYS A 36 14.47 -8.51 7.21
N PRO A 37 13.78 -8.40 6.05
CA PRO A 37 13.81 -7.18 5.23
C PRO A 37 13.46 -5.90 5.98
N ILE A 38 12.40 -5.87 6.79
CA ILE A 38 12.02 -4.70 7.59
C ILE A 38 13.16 -4.28 8.51
N LYS A 39 13.81 -5.23 9.21
CA LYS A 39 14.98 -4.93 10.03
C LYS A 39 16.14 -4.34 9.23
N ARG A 40 16.37 -4.82 8.00
CA ARG A 40 17.39 -4.23 7.11
C ARG A 40 17.01 -2.80 6.72
N VAL A 41 15.74 -2.53 6.41
CA VAL A 41 15.27 -1.16 6.14
C VAL A 41 15.56 -0.26 7.34
N ILE A 42 15.18 -0.68 8.55
CA ILE A 42 15.39 0.09 9.78
C ILE A 42 16.88 0.39 10.04
N ASN A 43 17.76 -0.57 9.74
CA ASN A 43 19.18 -0.47 10.10
C ASN A 43 20.08 0.09 8.98
N HIS A 44 19.71 -0.06 7.72
CA HIS A 44 20.60 0.17 6.58
C HIS A 44 20.01 1.10 5.52
N TYR A 45 18.73 1.44 5.59
CA TYR A 45 18.16 2.33 4.58
C TYR A 45 18.66 3.77 4.80
N ASN A 46 19.56 4.20 3.93
CA ASN A 46 20.06 5.57 3.88
C ASN A 46 19.13 6.45 3.03
N LEU A 47 18.28 7.21 3.72
CA LEU A 47 17.35 8.16 3.10
C LEU A 47 18.10 9.35 2.50
N LEU A 48 17.80 9.66 1.24
CA LEU A 48 18.28 10.88 0.61
C LEU A 48 17.23 11.99 0.71
N PRO A 49 17.64 13.27 0.78
CA PRO A 49 16.72 14.41 0.74
C PRO A 49 15.79 14.43 -0.48
N SER A 50 16.24 13.89 -1.61
CA SER A 50 15.49 13.79 -2.86
C SER A 50 14.58 12.55 -2.94
N ASP A 51 14.61 11.66 -1.94
CA ASP A 51 13.72 10.49 -1.94
C ASP A 51 12.26 10.89 -1.76
N VAL A 52 11.38 10.14 -2.41
CA VAL A 52 9.93 10.21 -2.23
C VAL A 52 9.46 8.84 -1.75
N ILE A 53 8.86 8.81 -0.57
CA ILE A 53 8.36 7.59 0.06
C ILE A 53 6.83 7.58 0.04
N LEU A 54 6.26 6.66 -0.73
CA LEU A 54 4.84 6.34 -0.69
C LEU A 54 4.59 5.37 0.47
N VAL A 55 3.65 5.72 1.34
CA VAL A 55 3.27 4.85 2.45
C VAL A 55 1.78 4.56 2.44
N THR A 56 1.43 3.30 2.61
CA THR A 56 0.04 2.87 2.80
C THR A 56 -0.05 1.71 3.75
N VAL A 57 -1.21 1.50 4.37
CA VAL A 57 -1.55 0.15 4.83
C VAL A 57 -1.89 -0.69 3.59
N PRO A 58 -1.61 -2.01 3.55
CA PRO A 58 -2.03 -2.82 2.41
C PRO A 58 -3.52 -2.60 2.08
N LYS A 59 -3.80 -2.48 0.78
CA LYS A 59 -5.16 -2.41 0.22
C LYS A 59 -5.92 -1.09 0.41
N THR A 60 -5.24 0.00 0.77
CA THR A 60 -5.81 1.36 0.82
C THR A 60 -5.57 2.20 -0.44
N GLY A 61 -5.33 1.58 -1.61
CA GLY A 61 -5.15 2.29 -2.88
C GLY A 61 -3.70 2.41 -3.39
N THR A 62 -2.76 1.63 -2.83
CA THR A 62 -1.33 1.69 -3.16
C THR A 62 -1.02 1.68 -4.65
N THR A 63 -1.66 0.81 -5.43
CA THR A 63 -1.38 0.68 -6.87
C THR A 63 -1.75 1.96 -7.63
N TRP A 64 -2.85 2.61 -7.25
CA TRP A 64 -3.29 3.85 -7.88
C TRP A 64 -2.32 4.99 -7.56
N LEU A 65 -1.96 5.14 -6.28
CA LEU A 65 -1.01 6.16 -5.87
C LEU A 65 0.39 5.94 -6.49
N LYS A 66 0.86 4.69 -6.59
CA LYS A 66 2.13 4.39 -7.30
C LYS A 66 2.09 4.89 -8.74
N SER A 67 1.00 4.63 -9.47
CA SER A 67 0.83 5.12 -10.85
C SER A 67 0.87 6.65 -10.94
N LEU A 68 0.17 7.34 -10.02
CA LEU A 68 0.13 8.80 -9.98
C LEU A 68 1.51 9.39 -9.69
N LEU A 69 2.14 9.02 -8.56
CA LEU A 69 3.45 9.57 -8.19
C LEU A 69 4.52 9.25 -9.25
N TYR A 70 4.49 8.04 -9.82
CA TYR A 70 5.40 7.69 -10.90
C TYR A 70 5.20 8.60 -12.12
N SER A 71 3.95 8.82 -12.54
CA SER A 71 3.63 9.68 -13.69
C SER A 71 4.02 11.15 -13.48
N ILE A 72 3.89 11.63 -12.23
CA ILE A 72 4.27 12.99 -11.83
C ILE A 72 5.79 13.17 -11.88
N LEU A 73 6.55 12.23 -11.30
CA LEU A 73 8.02 12.34 -11.23
C LEU A 73 8.71 11.98 -12.55
N ASN A 74 8.10 11.10 -13.36
CA ASN A 74 8.69 10.55 -14.58
C ASN A 74 7.88 10.93 -15.82
N ARG A 75 7.58 12.23 -15.98
CA ARG A 75 6.70 12.75 -17.04
C ARG A 75 7.10 12.32 -18.46
N SER A 76 8.41 12.27 -18.74
CA SER A 76 8.97 11.83 -20.02
C SER A 76 8.81 10.32 -20.29
N SER A 77 8.53 9.53 -19.24
CA SER A 77 8.50 8.07 -19.27
C SER A 77 7.15 7.48 -18.82
N LYS A 78 6.04 8.25 -18.90
CA LYS A 78 4.68 7.80 -18.53
C LYS A 78 4.24 6.53 -19.28
N HIS A 79 4.71 6.35 -20.51
CA HIS A 79 4.43 5.17 -21.34
C HIS A 79 4.85 3.84 -20.69
N LYS A 80 5.79 3.87 -19.72
CA LYS A 80 6.20 2.67 -18.98
C LYS A 80 5.06 2.02 -18.19
N LEU A 81 4.07 2.79 -17.70
CA LEU A 81 2.93 2.23 -16.97
C LEU A 81 2.01 1.33 -17.83
N VAL A 82 2.11 1.45 -19.16
CA VAL A 82 1.40 0.60 -20.13
C VAL A 82 2.06 -0.77 -20.27
N VAL A 83 3.38 -0.86 -20.06
CA VAL A 83 4.19 -2.07 -20.27
C VAL A 83 4.60 -2.75 -18.97
N GLU A 84 4.93 -1.98 -17.93
CA GLU A 84 5.41 -2.45 -16.63
C GLU A 84 4.33 -2.24 -15.56
N HIS A 85 4.31 -3.10 -14.54
CA HIS A 85 3.34 -2.93 -13.45
C HIS A 85 3.78 -1.80 -12.51
N PRO A 86 2.86 -0.99 -11.94
CA PRO A 86 3.24 0.07 -10.97
C PRO A 86 4.08 -0.42 -9.78
N HIS A 87 3.94 -1.70 -9.40
CA HIS A 87 4.75 -2.32 -8.33
C HIS A 87 6.19 -2.65 -8.76
N GLU A 88 6.47 -2.73 -10.06
CA GLU A 88 7.83 -2.89 -10.61
C GLU A 88 8.52 -1.53 -10.69
N LEU A 89 7.78 -0.50 -11.13
CA LEU A 89 8.29 0.86 -11.29
C LEU A 89 8.52 1.59 -9.95
N VAL A 90 7.72 1.28 -8.94
CA VAL A 90 7.85 1.83 -7.59
C VAL A 90 8.05 0.67 -6.62
N PRO A 91 9.28 0.22 -6.37
CA PRO A 91 9.52 -0.97 -5.57
C PRO A 91 9.24 -0.72 -4.08
N PHE A 92 8.75 -1.75 -3.40
CA PHE A 92 8.61 -1.73 -1.95
C PHE A 92 9.95 -1.96 -1.26
N LEU A 93 10.23 -1.18 -0.22
CA LEU A 93 11.47 -1.29 0.56
C LEU A 93 11.63 -2.72 1.14
N GLU A 94 10.61 -3.21 1.84
CA GLU A 94 10.64 -4.49 2.56
C GLU A 94 10.30 -5.72 1.71
N LEU A 95 9.83 -5.55 0.47
CA LEU A 95 9.47 -6.67 -0.41
C LEU A 95 10.39 -6.84 -1.61
N GLN A 96 11.08 -5.79 -2.03
CA GLN A 96 11.87 -5.79 -3.27
C GLN A 96 13.27 -5.22 -3.05
N VAL A 97 13.40 -4.06 -2.39
CA VAL A 97 14.71 -3.39 -2.26
C VAL A 97 15.60 -4.09 -1.23
N PHE A 98 15.03 -4.49 -0.09
CA PHE A 98 15.74 -5.13 1.03
C PHE A 98 15.32 -6.59 1.25
N ALA A 99 14.65 -7.20 0.26
CA ALA A 99 14.20 -8.60 0.33
C ALA A 99 15.37 -9.56 0.55
N GLU A 100 16.44 -9.39 -0.23
CA GLU A 100 17.65 -10.19 -0.14
C GLU A 100 18.77 -9.45 0.62
N ALA A 101 19.81 -10.18 1.00
CA ALA A 101 20.93 -9.64 1.78
C ALA A 101 21.92 -8.81 0.94
N ASP A 102 21.87 -8.96 -0.39
CA ASP A 102 22.72 -8.19 -1.29
C ASP A 102 22.09 -6.81 -1.52
N GLU A 103 22.88 -5.75 -1.37
CA GLU A 103 22.40 -4.38 -1.53
C GLU A 103 21.89 -4.20 -2.96
N SER A 104 20.60 -3.91 -3.09
CA SER A 104 19.93 -3.75 -4.38
C SER A 104 20.56 -2.61 -5.20
N LEU A 105 20.87 -2.89 -6.47
CA LEU A 105 21.30 -1.91 -7.48
C LEU A 105 20.37 -0.69 -7.56
N VAL A 106 19.11 -0.81 -7.10
CA VAL A 106 18.12 0.27 -7.06
C VAL A 106 18.53 1.40 -6.10
N LEU A 107 19.37 1.12 -5.10
CA LEU A 107 19.89 2.15 -4.19
C LEU A 107 21.03 2.99 -4.82
N VAL A 108 21.59 2.54 -5.95
CA VAL A 108 22.75 3.14 -6.64
C VAL A 108 22.35 4.16 -7.71
N ALA A 109 21.07 4.55 -7.78
CA ALA A 109 20.59 5.53 -8.74
C ALA A 109 21.40 6.85 -8.67
N PRO A 110 21.69 7.52 -9.82
CA PRO A 110 22.46 8.77 -9.83
C PRO A 110 21.82 9.85 -8.95
N SER A 111 22.64 10.65 -8.29
CA SER A 111 22.25 11.66 -7.28
C SER A 111 21.26 12.74 -7.74
N ASN A 112 20.93 12.83 -9.03
CA ASN A 112 20.20 13.95 -9.60
C ASN A 112 18.72 13.66 -9.88
N GLU A 113 18.27 12.40 -9.78
CA GLU A 113 16.85 12.03 -9.95
C GLU A 113 16.24 11.57 -8.62
N PRO A 114 15.02 12.03 -8.28
CA PRO A 114 14.34 11.61 -7.05
C PRO A 114 14.00 10.12 -7.12
N ARG A 115 14.42 9.35 -6.12
CA ARG A 115 14.08 7.92 -6.02
C ARG A 115 12.69 7.78 -5.42
N LEU A 116 11.81 7.06 -6.11
CA LEU A 116 10.44 6.79 -5.65
C LEU A 116 10.34 5.37 -5.10
N PHE A 117 10.08 5.25 -3.80
CA PHE A 117 9.90 3.96 -3.12
C PHE A 117 8.52 3.87 -2.48
N ALA A 118 8.08 2.65 -2.20
CA ALA A 118 6.89 2.41 -1.39
C ALA A 118 7.22 1.59 -0.14
N THR A 119 6.38 1.70 0.88
CA THR A 119 6.46 0.82 2.05
C THR A 119 5.11 0.68 2.74
N HIS A 120 4.92 -0.47 3.40
CA HIS A 120 3.85 -0.70 4.36
C HIS A 120 4.35 -0.63 5.81
N ILE A 121 5.61 -0.27 6.04
CA ILE A 121 6.18 -0.22 7.39
C ILE A 121 5.53 0.93 8.18
N PRO A 122 5.04 0.66 9.41
CA PRO A 122 4.48 1.69 10.29
C PRO A 122 5.56 2.70 10.71
N TYR A 123 5.15 3.97 10.85
CA TYR A 123 6.04 5.06 11.24
C TYR A 123 6.83 4.76 12.52
N HIS A 124 6.21 4.11 13.51
CA HIS A 124 6.85 3.72 14.77
C HIS A 124 8.16 2.93 14.60
N LEU A 125 8.24 2.10 13.55
CA LEU A 125 9.45 1.34 13.23
C LEU A 125 10.48 2.16 12.45
N LEU A 126 10.06 3.23 11.77
CA LEU A 126 10.90 4.12 10.95
C LEU A 126 11.21 5.47 11.61
N THR A 127 10.82 5.68 12.86
CA THR A 127 10.98 6.97 13.59
C THR A 127 12.39 7.55 13.43
N LYS A 128 13.43 6.77 13.73
CA LYS A 128 14.83 7.21 13.58
C LYS A 128 15.18 7.68 12.17
N THR A 129 14.65 6.99 11.15
CA THR A 129 14.96 7.26 9.75
C THR A 129 14.20 8.49 9.23
N LEU A 130 12.92 8.64 9.59
CA LEU A 130 12.05 9.70 9.08
C LEU A 130 12.14 10.99 9.90
N ASP A 131 12.48 10.93 11.19
CA ASP A 131 12.58 12.12 12.05
C ASP A 131 13.78 12.99 11.70
N SER A 132 14.90 12.39 11.28
CA SER A 132 16.09 13.14 10.82
C SER A 132 16.02 13.55 9.36
N SER A 133 15.06 13.04 8.58
CA SER A 133 14.98 13.27 7.14
C SER A 133 14.16 14.51 6.77
N VAL A 134 14.52 15.08 5.62
CA VAL A 134 13.77 16.13 4.90
C VAL A 134 13.13 15.60 3.60
N CYS A 135 13.22 14.28 3.35
CA CYS A 135 12.62 13.65 2.18
C CYS A 135 11.10 13.82 2.17
N LYS A 136 10.48 13.61 1.01
CA LYS A 136 9.03 13.71 0.86
C LYS A 136 8.39 12.36 1.21
N VAL A 137 7.30 12.40 1.97
CA VAL A 137 6.48 11.25 2.31
C VAL A 137 5.05 11.53 1.87
N VAL A 138 4.46 10.60 1.12
CA VAL A 138 3.03 10.67 0.74
C VAL A 138 2.34 9.47 1.38
N TYR A 139 1.52 9.74 2.38
CA TYR A 139 0.74 8.73 3.08
C TYR A 139 -0.69 8.69 2.52
N LEU A 140 -1.17 7.50 2.14
CA LEU A 140 -2.55 7.30 1.70
C LEU A 140 -3.30 6.31 2.61
N THR A 141 -4.39 6.80 3.18
CA THR A 141 -5.34 6.02 3.97
C THR A 141 -6.66 5.84 3.23
N HIS A 142 -7.52 4.96 3.74
CA HIS A 142 -8.85 4.73 3.22
C HIS A 142 -9.84 4.59 4.37
N ASN A 143 -11.14 4.57 4.10
CA ASN A 143 -12.11 4.22 5.12
C ASN A 143 -11.78 2.83 5.72
N PRO A 144 -11.63 2.72 7.06
CA PRO A 144 -11.34 1.45 7.72
C PRO A 144 -12.39 0.38 7.48
N LYS A 145 -13.62 0.74 7.07
CA LYS A 145 -14.69 -0.22 6.72
C LYS A 145 -14.43 -0.93 5.39
N ASN A 146 -13.77 -0.26 4.45
CA ASN A 146 -13.50 -0.79 3.11
C ASN A 146 -12.21 -1.62 3.06
N THR A 147 -11.25 -1.29 3.92
CA THR A 147 -9.94 -1.94 3.99
C THR A 147 -10.00 -3.45 4.25
N PRO A 148 -10.73 -3.98 5.26
CA PRO A 148 -10.79 -5.42 5.53
C PRO A 148 -11.46 -6.20 4.40
N VAL A 149 -12.45 -5.63 3.70
CA VAL A 149 -13.10 -6.26 2.54
C VAL A 149 -12.12 -6.41 1.38
N SER A 150 -11.36 -5.35 1.07
CA SER A 150 -10.32 -5.36 0.02
C SER A 150 -9.18 -6.31 0.36
N LEU A 151 -8.78 -6.38 1.64
CA LEU A 151 -7.81 -7.34 2.15
C LEU A 151 -8.32 -8.78 2.04
N TRP A 152 -9.56 -9.03 2.44
CA TRP A 152 -10.20 -10.35 2.33
C TRP A 152 -10.21 -10.88 0.89
N HIS A 153 -10.63 -10.07 -0.07
CA HIS A 153 -10.58 -10.45 -1.49
C HIS A 153 -9.15 -10.73 -1.98
N PHE A 154 -8.20 -9.91 -1.54
CA PHE A 154 -6.80 -10.06 -1.91
C PHE A 154 -6.21 -11.38 -1.41
N VAL A 155 -6.41 -11.69 -0.13
CA VAL A 155 -5.83 -12.88 0.49
C VAL A 155 -6.44 -14.16 -0.04
N ASN A 156 -7.76 -14.19 -0.26
CA ASN A 156 -8.41 -15.37 -0.81
C ASN A 156 -8.01 -15.61 -2.27
N LYS A 157 -7.73 -14.55 -3.03
CA LYS A 157 -7.19 -14.69 -4.39
C LYS A 157 -5.73 -15.17 -4.39
N TRP A 158 -4.93 -14.73 -3.42
CA TRP A 158 -3.58 -15.24 -3.23
C TRP A 158 -3.59 -16.73 -2.89
N ASN A 159 -4.52 -17.15 -2.02
CA ASN A 159 -4.64 -18.51 -1.53
C ASN A 159 -5.35 -19.50 -2.47
N MET A 160 -5.62 -19.14 -3.73
CA MET A 160 -6.34 -20.04 -4.66
C MET A 160 -5.61 -21.37 -4.93
N GLU A 161 -4.36 -21.53 -4.52
CA GLU A 161 -3.63 -22.81 -4.57
C GLU A 161 -3.94 -23.73 -3.36
N LYS A 162 -4.53 -23.21 -2.28
CA LYS A 162 -4.90 -23.92 -1.05
C LYS A 162 -6.42 -23.81 -0.81
N LEU A 163 -7.22 -24.45 -1.66
CA LEU A 163 -8.70 -24.35 -1.68
C LEU A 163 -9.39 -24.60 -0.32
N ASP A 164 -8.77 -25.32 0.61
CA ASP A 164 -9.35 -25.69 1.91
C ASP A 164 -9.00 -24.69 3.05
N GLN A 165 -8.41 -23.53 2.73
CA GLN A 165 -7.89 -22.56 3.70
C GLN A 165 -8.37 -21.11 3.45
N SER A 166 -9.55 -20.93 2.84
CA SER A 166 -10.13 -19.61 2.59
C SER A 166 -10.60 -18.97 3.90
N LEU A 167 -10.23 -17.72 4.14
CA LEU A 167 -10.71 -16.93 5.28
C LEU A 167 -12.12 -16.44 4.99
N SER A 168 -13.06 -16.54 5.94
CA SER A 168 -14.37 -15.90 5.79
C SER A 168 -14.27 -14.38 5.99
N LEU A 169 -15.25 -13.63 5.47
CA LEU A 169 -15.24 -12.16 5.62
C LEU A 169 -15.39 -11.74 7.09
N ASP A 170 -16.20 -12.46 7.86
CA ASP A 170 -16.42 -12.19 9.28
C ASP A 170 -15.15 -12.43 10.11
N GLU A 171 -14.43 -13.52 9.84
CA GLU A 171 -13.13 -13.79 10.47
C GLU A 171 -12.11 -12.71 10.11
N ALA A 172 -11.99 -12.36 8.82
CA ALA A 172 -11.07 -11.32 8.37
C ALA A 172 -11.37 -9.97 9.04
N THR A 173 -12.66 -9.62 9.16
CA THR A 173 -13.11 -8.39 9.80
C THR A 173 -12.85 -8.42 11.30
N CYS A 174 -13.15 -9.53 11.98
CA CYS A 174 -12.87 -9.70 13.41
C CYS A 174 -11.38 -9.58 13.73
N MET A 175 -10.53 -10.23 12.94
CA MET A 175 -9.07 -10.12 13.05
C MET A 175 -8.58 -8.69 12.84
N PHE A 176 -9.08 -8.01 11.81
CA PHE A 176 -8.75 -6.61 11.53
C PHE A 176 -9.17 -5.69 12.70
N CYS A 177 -10.37 -5.87 13.26
CA CYS A 177 -10.87 -5.12 14.42
C CYS A 177 -10.04 -5.38 15.69
N ARG A 178 -9.50 -6.59 15.86
CA ARG A 178 -8.54 -6.93 16.93
C ARG A 178 -7.13 -6.37 16.69
N GLY A 179 -6.91 -5.70 15.55
CA GLY A 179 -5.60 -5.18 15.14
C GLY A 179 -4.67 -6.22 14.53
N VAL A 180 -5.11 -7.46 14.35
CA VAL A 180 -4.33 -8.55 13.77
C VAL A 180 -4.53 -8.58 12.26
N SER A 181 -3.74 -7.78 11.55
CA SER A 181 -3.71 -7.73 10.09
C SER A 181 -2.30 -7.37 9.62
N PRO A 182 -1.89 -7.67 8.37
CA PRO A 182 -0.56 -7.31 7.89
C PRO A 182 -0.32 -5.81 8.03
N TYR A 183 0.75 -5.46 8.73
CA TYR A 183 1.15 -4.10 9.12
C TYR A 183 0.17 -3.37 10.06
N GLY A 184 -0.83 -4.07 10.59
CA GLY A 184 -1.74 -3.58 11.62
C GLY A 184 -1.09 -3.55 13.02
N PRO A 185 -1.72 -2.91 14.01
CA PRO A 185 -3.11 -2.43 13.98
C PRO A 185 -3.33 -1.21 13.06
N TYR A 186 -4.47 -1.18 12.37
CA TYR A 186 -4.78 -0.18 11.35
C TYR A 186 -4.73 1.25 11.87
N TYR A 187 -5.42 1.51 12.99
CA TYR A 187 -5.53 2.85 13.54
C TYR A 187 -4.18 3.39 14.01
N ASP A 188 -3.39 2.60 14.74
CA ASP A 188 -2.04 2.99 15.16
C ASP A 188 -1.11 3.29 13.99
N HIS A 189 -1.25 2.52 12.89
CA HIS A 189 -0.51 2.79 11.66
C HIS A 189 -0.89 4.14 11.05
N VAL A 190 -2.20 4.43 10.94
CA VAL A 190 -2.71 5.70 10.41
C VAL A 190 -2.35 6.87 11.30
N LEU A 191 -2.54 6.74 12.61
CA LEU A 191 -2.26 7.79 13.59
C LEU A 191 -0.79 8.17 13.61
N GLY A 192 0.14 7.21 13.54
CA GLY A 192 1.57 7.50 13.50
C GLY A 192 1.96 8.43 12.33
N TYR A 193 1.46 8.15 11.13
CA TYR A 193 1.72 9.01 9.97
C TYR A 193 0.89 10.31 9.98
N ARG A 194 -0.31 10.31 10.57
CA ARG A 194 -1.10 11.53 10.76
C ARG A 194 -0.36 12.51 11.69
N GLU A 195 0.15 12.04 12.82
CA GLU A 195 0.95 12.86 13.72
C GLU A 195 2.22 13.38 13.06
N LEU A 196 2.92 12.53 12.30
CA LEU A 196 4.09 12.97 11.53
C LEU A 196 3.72 14.07 10.53
N SER A 197 2.58 13.95 9.85
CA SER A 197 2.11 14.99 8.90
C SER A 197 1.83 16.33 9.56
N LEU A 198 1.35 16.33 10.81
CA LEU A 198 1.15 17.55 11.58
C LEU A 198 2.47 18.14 12.07
N LYS A 199 3.46 17.30 12.39
CA LYS A 199 4.79 17.74 12.84
C LYS A 199 5.65 18.27 11.69
N LYS A 200 5.50 17.72 10.47
CA LYS A 200 6.30 18.05 9.28
C LYS A 200 5.41 18.26 8.05
N PRO A 201 4.53 19.27 8.02
CA PRO A 201 3.57 19.47 6.93
C PRO A 201 4.23 19.74 5.57
N GLU A 202 5.46 20.26 5.55
CA GLU A 202 6.21 20.49 4.30
C GLU A 202 6.82 19.21 3.71
N ASN A 203 7.02 18.17 4.54
CA ASN A 203 7.68 16.93 4.15
C ASN A 203 6.72 15.74 4.06
N VAL A 204 5.56 15.81 4.70
CA VAL A 204 4.63 14.69 4.79
C VAL A 204 3.22 15.12 4.39
N MET A 205 2.76 14.64 3.24
CA MET A 205 1.41 14.83 2.75
C MET A 205 0.55 13.63 3.16
N PHE A 206 -0.50 13.89 3.94
CA PHE A 206 -1.47 12.89 4.34
C PHE A 206 -2.73 13.02 3.50
N VAL A 207 -3.11 11.95 2.79
CA VAL A 207 -4.21 11.92 1.83
C VAL A 207 -5.17 10.78 2.17
N THR A 208 -6.46 11.01 1.99
CA THR A 208 -7.46 9.93 2.00
C THR A 208 -7.82 9.49 0.58
N TYR A 209 -8.15 8.22 0.41
CA TYR A 209 -8.57 7.68 -0.88
C TYR A 209 -9.86 8.35 -1.38
N GLU A 210 -10.76 8.68 -0.46
CA GLU A 210 -12.02 9.36 -0.72
C GLU A 210 -11.80 10.74 -1.31
N GLU A 211 -10.91 11.54 -0.70
CA GLU A 211 -10.50 12.84 -1.21
C GLU A 211 -9.89 12.75 -2.62
N LEU A 212 -8.99 11.78 -2.82
CA LEU A 212 -8.36 11.54 -4.13
C LEU A 212 -9.38 11.10 -5.19
N LEU A 213 -10.44 10.40 -4.79
CA LEU A 213 -11.53 9.96 -5.67
C LEU A 213 -12.50 11.09 -6.01
N GLU A 214 -12.77 11.99 -5.07
CA GLU A 214 -13.69 13.11 -5.23
C GLU A 214 -13.17 14.15 -6.23
N ASP A 215 -11.88 14.51 -6.13
CA ASP A 215 -11.22 15.44 -7.05
C ASP A 215 -9.83 14.95 -7.49
N PRO A 216 -9.76 13.98 -8.42
CA PRO A 216 -8.49 13.43 -8.87
C PRO A 216 -7.54 14.47 -9.47
N ASN A 217 -8.09 15.41 -10.27
CA ASN A 217 -7.29 16.43 -10.94
C ASN A 217 -6.69 17.42 -9.93
N GLY A 218 -7.50 17.96 -9.02
CA GLY A 218 -7.00 18.87 -7.98
C GLY A 218 -6.00 18.19 -7.05
N TYR A 219 -6.17 16.90 -6.74
CA TYR A 219 -5.18 16.17 -5.95
C TYR A 219 -3.89 15.88 -6.70
N VAL A 220 -3.94 15.57 -8.00
CA VAL A 220 -2.73 15.42 -8.81
C VAL A 220 -1.95 16.72 -8.88
N GLN A 221 -2.63 17.86 -9.07
CA GLN A 221 -1.99 19.18 -9.01
C GLN A 221 -1.29 19.39 -7.65
N LYS A 222 -2.00 19.18 -6.54
CA LYS A 222 -1.43 19.31 -5.18
C LYS A 222 -0.23 18.38 -4.96
N LEU A 223 -0.27 17.16 -5.48
CA LEU A 223 0.86 16.22 -5.41
C LEU A 223 2.07 16.74 -6.21
N GLY A 224 1.86 17.28 -7.41
CA GLY A 224 2.91 17.91 -8.20
C GLY A 224 3.59 19.05 -7.44
N ASP A 225 2.79 19.96 -6.88
CA ASP A 225 3.30 21.10 -6.09
C ASP A 225 4.08 20.62 -4.86
N PHE A 226 3.53 19.66 -4.12
CA PHE A 226 4.17 19.09 -2.92
C PHE A 226 5.53 18.42 -3.22
N LEU A 227 5.63 17.75 -4.36
CA LEU A 227 6.85 17.07 -4.82
C LEU A 227 7.87 18.03 -5.45
N GLY A 228 7.53 19.32 -5.61
CA GLY A 228 8.39 20.28 -6.29
C GLY A 228 8.43 20.10 -7.81
N CYS A 229 7.39 19.49 -8.38
CA CYS A 229 7.20 19.29 -9.82
C CYS A 229 5.86 19.90 -10.23
N PRO A 230 5.68 21.23 -10.17
CA PRO A 230 4.43 21.87 -10.57
C PRO A 230 4.12 21.57 -12.04
N PHE A 231 2.83 21.64 -12.37
CA PHE A 231 2.33 21.50 -13.74
C PHE A 231 2.24 22.87 -14.40
N GLU A 232 2.82 23.01 -15.59
CA GLU A 232 2.82 24.27 -16.35
C GLU A 232 1.90 24.20 -17.58
N GLU A 233 1.76 23.01 -18.17
CA GLU A 233 0.98 22.80 -19.38
C GLU A 233 -0.48 22.44 -19.05
N GLU A 234 -1.42 23.16 -19.68
CA GLU A 234 -2.84 22.82 -19.62
C GLU A 234 -3.07 21.41 -20.18
N GLY A 235 -3.85 20.59 -19.45
CA GLY A 235 -4.21 19.23 -19.84
C GLY A 235 -3.22 18.14 -19.41
N GLU A 236 -2.03 18.48 -18.90
CA GLU A 236 -1.08 17.47 -18.43
C GLU A 236 -1.63 16.67 -17.24
N VAL A 237 -2.31 17.37 -16.33
CA VAL A 237 -2.98 16.78 -15.15
C VAL A 237 -4.08 15.81 -15.59
N ASP A 238 -4.94 16.23 -16.51
CA ASP A 238 -6.02 15.41 -17.05
C ASP A 238 -5.48 14.14 -17.73
N GLU A 239 -4.37 14.27 -18.46
CA GLU A 239 -3.70 13.13 -19.10
C GLU A 239 -3.20 12.12 -18.06
N ILE A 240 -2.55 12.59 -16.99
CA ILE A 240 -2.06 11.72 -15.91
C ILE A 240 -3.22 11.01 -15.22
N VAL A 241 -4.28 11.75 -14.86
CA VAL A 241 -5.46 11.18 -14.19
C VAL A 241 -6.10 10.11 -15.07
N LYS A 242 -6.28 10.40 -16.36
CA LYS A 242 -6.82 9.45 -17.33
C LYS A 242 -5.95 8.20 -17.46
N ASN A 243 -4.64 8.35 -17.59
CA ASN A 243 -3.71 7.23 -17.75
C ASN A 243 -3.56 6.38 -16.48
N CYS A 244 -3.83 6.97 -15.30
CA CYS A 244 -3.76 6.28 -14.01
C CYS A 244 -5.12 5.78 -13.51
N SER A 245 -6.19 5.95 -14.27
CA SER A 245 -7.54 5.54 -13.87
C SER A 245 -7.62 4.04 -13.61
N ILE A 246 -8.66 3.61 -12.89
CA ILE A 246 -8.88 2.19 -12.61
C ILE A 246 -8.99 1.42 -13.93
N GLU A 247 -9.79 1.91 -14.87
CA GLU A 247 -10.04 1.34 -16.19
C GLU A 247 -8.75 1.22 -17.00
N ALA A 248 -7.97 2.30 -17.10
CA ALA A 248 -6.69 2.30 -17.81
C ALA A 248 -5.72 1.24 -17.24
N ARG A 249 -5.71 1.07 -15.91
CA ARG A 249 -4.90 0.02 -15.25
C ARG A 249 -5.41 -1.39 -15.53
N HIS A 250 -6.72 -1.58 -15.66
CA HIS A 250 -7.32 -2.85 -16.08
C HIS A 250 -6.93 -3.20 -17.52
N ASP A 251 -7.10 -2.26 -18.45
CA ASP A 251 -6.74 -2.44 -19.88
C ASP A 251 -5.24 -2.72 -20.06
N ALA A 252 -4.39 -2.00 -19.34
CA ALA A 252 -2.95 -2.24 -19.31
C ALA A 252 -2.61 -3.62 -18.72
N ALA A 253 -3.33 -4.07 -17.68
CA ALA A 253 -3.15 -5.40 -17.10
C ALA A 253 -3.51 -6.52 -18.08
N ASP A 254 -4.62 -6.38 -18.81
CA ASP A 254 -5.02 -7.36 -19.83
C ASP A 254 -4.03 -7.37 -21.00
N SER A 255 -3.58 -6.20 -21.45
CA SER A 255 -2.54 -6.06 -22.48
C SER A 255 -1.20 -6.69 -22.08
N ARG A 256 -0.80 -6.61 -20.79
CA ARG A 256 0.40 -7.27 -20.26
C ARG A 256 0.25 -8.79 -20.22
N ARG A 257 -0.92 -9.29 -19.81
CA ARG A 257 -1.23 -10.74 -19.77
C ARG A 257 -1.15 -11.37 -21.16
N LEU A 258 -1.65 -10.67 -22.19
CA LEU A 258 -1.55 -11.11 -23.57
C LEU A 258 -0.10 -11.18 -24.07
N ARG A 259 0.78 -10.27 -23.61
CA ARG A 259 2.19 -10.20 -24.03
C ARG A 259 3.10 -11.21 -23.32
N HIS A 260 2.83 -11.54 -22.06
CA HIS A 260 3.66 -12.45 -21.25
C HIS A 260 2.83 -13.55 -20.55
N PRO A 261 2.32 -14.56 -21.29
CA PRO A 261 1.44 -15.59 -20.73
C PRO A 261 2.09 -16.51 -19.68
N LYS A 262 3.42 -16.49 -19.53
CA LYS A 262 4.19 -17.39 -18.64
C LYS A 262 4.92 -16.70 -17.47
N ALA A 263 4.84 -15.37 -17.33
CA ALA A 263 5.54 -14.65 -16.26
C ALA A 263 4.75 -14.72 -14.94
N ARG A 264 4.72 -15.91 -14.32
CA ARG A 264 4.33 -16.08 -12.91
C ARG A 264 5.61 -16.17 -12.07
N ASN A 265 6.23 -15.04 -11.77
CA ASN A 265 7.26 -15.02 -10.72
C ASN A 265 6.58 -14.97 -9.35
N ALA A 266 7.23 -15.47 -8.29
CA ALA A 266 6.68 -15.41 -6.93
C ALA A 266 6.28 -13.98 -6.51
N ALA A 267 7.01 -12.96 -6.99
CA ALA A 267 6.65 -11.55 -6.82
C ALA A 267 5.36 -11.15 -7.56
N SER A 268 5.04 -11.73 -8.73
CA SER A 268 3.80 -11.42 -9.46
C SER A 268 2.54 -11.98 -8.79
N LEU A 269 2.68 -13.04 -7.98
CA LEU A 269 1.60 -13.57 -7.15
C LEU A 269 1.21 -12.58 -6.03
N PHE A 270 2.17 -11.81 -5.51
CA PHE A 270 1.90 -10.75 -4.52
C PHE A 270 1.08 -9.58 -5.09
N TYR A 271 1.12 -9.33 -6.41
CA TYR A 271 0.66 -8.07 -7.00
C TYR A 271 -0.60 -8.16 -7.89
N THR A 272 -1.04 -9.35 -8.30
CA THR A 272 -2.05 -9.51 -9.37
C THR A 272 -3.52 -9.60 -8.88
N ALA A 273 -3.78 -9.27 -7.61
CA ALA A 273 -5.13 -9.26 -7.08
C ALA A 273 -5.82 -7.89 -7.24
N THR A 274 -6.26 -7.61 -8.48
CA THR A 274 -7.30 -6.63 -8.82
C THR A 274 -8.67 -7.31 -8.87
N PRO A 275 -9.75 -6.70 -8.38
CA PRO A 275 -11.11 -7.20 -8.59
C PRO A 275 -11.53 -6.89 -10.02
N ALA A 276 -11.71 -7.91 -10.84
CA ALA A 276 -12.72 -7.80 -11.88
C ALA A 276 -14.05 -8.00 -11.15
N LEU A 277 -14.93 -7.01 -11.15
CA LEU A 277 -16.40 -7.14 -11.11
C LEU A 277 -17.03 -5.73 -11.00
N LEU A 278 -17.36 -5.12 -12.14
CA LEU A 278 -18.75 -4.77 -12.40
C LEU A 278 -19.24 -5.78 -13.46
N PRO A 279 -20.41 -6.40 -13.24
CA PRO A 279 -21.58 -5.81 -13.89
C PRO A 279 -22.87 -5.85 -13.06
N ALA A 280 -23.69 -4.83 -13.29
CA ALA A 280 -25.16 -4.82 -13.27
C ALA A 280 -25.90 -5.38 -12.03
N ALA A 281 -26.28 -4.47 -11.12
CA ALA A 281 -27.48 -4.62 -10.30
C ALA A 281 -28.46 -3.46 -10.59
N ARG A 282 -29.20 -3.57 -11.69
CA ARG A 282 -30.54 -2.99 -11.80
C ARG A 282 -31.53 -4.15 -11.97
N ARG A 283 -32.53 -4.15 -11.09
CA ARG A 283 -33.81 -4.87 -11.05
C ARG A 283 -33.89 -6.06 -10.08
N HIS A 284 -34.96 -5.97 -9.28
CA HIS A 284 -35.53 -6.91 -8.31
C HIS A 284 -34.65 -7.10 -7.06
N GLY A 285 -34.99 -6.55 -5.90
CA GLY A 285 -36.30 -6.51 -5.27
C GLY A 285 -36.41 -7.72 -4.36
N ASP A 286 -35.73 -7.68 -3.21
CA ASP A 286 -36.10 -8.45 -2.03
C ASP A 286 -35.51 -7.78 -0.78
N THR A 287 -36.45 -7.31 0.04
CA THR A 287 -36.28 -6.79 1.40
C THR A 287 -36.01 -7.93 2.39
N ASN A 288 -35.27 -7.59 3.45
CA ASN A 288 -35.11 -8.32 4.73
C ASN A 288 -33.99 -9.37 4.81
N ALA A 289 -32.78 -8.93 5.19
CA ALA A 289 -31.84 -9.73 6.03
C ALA A 289 -30.70 -8.88 6.64
N ALA A 290 -30.94 -7.62 7.03
CA ALA A 290 -29.91 -6.75 7.63
C ALA A 290 -30.36 -6.08 8.94
N THR A 291 -31.26 -6.73 9.68
CA THR A 291 -31.70 -6.26 10.99
C THR A 291 -31.62 -7.40 11.98
N LEU A 292 -30.44 -7.61 12.57
CA LEU A 292 -30.22 -7.89 13.98
C LEU A 292 -28.73 -8.19 14.18
N LEU A 293 -28.16 -7.65 15.24
CA LEU A 293 -26.77 -7.74 15.72
C LEU A 293 -25.91 -6.48 15.49
N CYS A 294 -26.43 -5.36 15.98
CA CYS A 294 -25.59 -4.30 16.54
C CYS A 294 -26.30 -3.77 17.78
N SER A 295 -26.03 -4.37 18.94
CA SER A 295 -26.30 -3.73 20.23
C SER A 295 -25.10 -3.91 21.12
N THR A 296 -24.62 -2.78 21.64
CA THR A 296 -23.56 -2.56 22.63
C THR A 296 -22.12 -2.46 22.10
N ALA A 297 -21.80 -1.34 21.47
CA ALA A 297 -20.54 -0.62 21.66
C ALA A 297 -20.86 0.89 21.79
N PRO A 298 -20.21 1.65 22.71
CA PRO A 298 -20.71 2.97 23.11
C PRO A 298 -20.64 4.02 22.00
N GLN A 299 -21.75 4.73 21.78
CA GLN A 299 -21.82 5.96 21.00
C GLN A 299 -21.04 7.07 21.69
N ALA A 300 -19.78 7.27 21.33
CA ALA A 300 -19.06 8.53 21.48
C ALA A 300 -17.73 8.45 20.73
N LEU A 301 -17.75 8.68 19.41
CA LEU A 301 -16.60 9.09 18.56
C LEU A 301 -17.01 9.11 17.06
N VAL A 302 -18.17 9.70 16.77
CA VAL A 302 -18.64 9.90 15.37
C VAL A 302 -18.74 11.40 15.02
N GLU A 303 -18.37 12.30 15.94
CA GLU A 303 -18.30 13.73 15.66
C GLU A 303 -16.89 14.24 15.93
N GLN A 304 -15.98 14.00 14.98
CA GLN A 304 -14.73 14.77 14.72
C GLN A 304 -13.89 14.16 13.57
N PHE A 305 -14.55 13.69 12.51
CA PHE A 305 -13.92 13.39 11.23
C PHE A 305 -14.83 13.89 10.10
#